data_AF-A0A1G1E6M8-F1
#
_entry.id   AF-A0A1G1E6M8-F1
#
_cell.length_a   1.000
_cell.length_b   1.000
_cell.length_c   1.000
_cell.angle_alpha   90.00
_cell.angle_beta   90.00
_cell.angle_gamma   90.00
#
_symmetry.space_group_name_H-M   'P 1'
#
loop_
_entity.id
_entity.type
_entity.pdbx_description
1 polymer ?
#
loop_
_entity_poly.entity_id
_entity_poly.type
_entity_poly.pdbx_seq_one_letter_code
_entity_poly.pdbx_strand_id
1 'polypeptide(L)'
;MRTGQLIEGVGLIFRRSSWVIFGITLSSIFLFLPVETASHPEYAIQTNQPCEGCHIDPGGGGILNSTGEAFRTRGHRWPIPTARAYIWQRCLQLTVGWLHLAAAVAWLGAILFIHLILSPRTVEGGIPTKEIVYSWACIIILVSTGIYLSIAKLNSLAELTSTTFGEILLVKSSLFLLMLCSASLVTFVINPRLKRYKGGQPLQPVQKIFTLEELETFAGKEGKGIYVAVWGRVYDLSQSRLWKTGAHMQRHEAGKELGEALVQSPHGEKPLEKFPIIGVLTSITGAAPGPGNFPYQKLFLVLAYSNLLLALSIVFCVALWRW
;
A
#
# COMPACT_ATOMS: atom_id res chain seq x y z
N MET A 1 12.78 30.17 -41.76
CA MET A 1 11.92 29.62 -40.68
C MET A 1 12.52 28.34 -40.08
N ARG A 2 13.72 28.39 -39.46
CA ARG A 2 14.30 27.19 -38.82
C ARG A 2 15.34 27.48 -37.72
N THR A 3 15.24 28.61 -37.05
CA THR A 3 16.16 29.01 -35.96
C THR A 3 15.45 29.38 -34.64
N GLY A 4 14.12 29.60 -34.66
CA GLY A 4 13.35 29.98 -33.46
C GLY A 4 12.94 28.82 -32.54
N GLN A 5 12.86 27.57 -33.03
CA GLN A 5 12.34 26.43 -32.25
C GLN A 5 13.40 25.74 -31.37
N LEU A 6 14.69 26.02 -31.55
CA LEU A 6 15.75 25.45 -30.70
C LEU A 6 15.96 26.24 -29.40
N ILE A 7 15.57 27.52 -29.36
CA ILE A 7 15.79 28.38 -28.18
C ILE A 7 14.72 28.14 -27.10
N GLU A 8 13.48 27.80 -27.49
CA GLU A 8 12.42 27.46 -26.51
C GLU A 8 12.66 26.12 -25.79
N GLY A 9 13.32 25.16 -26.44
CA GLY A 9 13.64 23.86 -25.83
C GLY A 9 14.71 23.94 -24.74
N VAL A 10 15.68 24.84 -24.88
CA VAL A 10 16.79 25.00 -23.92
C VAL A 10 16.34 25.74 -22.66
N GLY A 11 15.44 26.73 -22.78
CA GLY A 11 14.89 27.47 -21.65
C GLY A 11 14.02 26.62 -20.70
N LEU A 12 13.33 25.60 -21.23
CA LEU A 12 12.48 24.69 -20.44
C LEU A 12 13.29 23.67 -19.62
N ILE A 13 14.47 23.27 -20.11
CA ILE A 13 15.40 22.41 -19.38
C ILE A 13 16.05 23.19 -18.23
N PHE A 14 16.42 24.45 -18.44
CA PHE A 14 17.06 25.28 -17.41
C PHE A 14 16.10 25.65 -16.26
N ARG A 15 14.79 25.81 -16.55
CA ARG A 15 13.77 26.13 -15.54
C ARG A 15 13.40 24.93 -14.65
N ARG A 16 13.61 23.69 -15.11
CA ARG A 16 13.46 22.46 -14.30
C ARG A 16 14.71 22.15 -13.45
N SER A 17 15.90 22.48 -13.94
CA SER A 17 17.16 22.27 -13.19
C SER A 17 17.32 23.22 -12.00
N SER A 18 16.69 24.41 -12.03
CA SER A 18 16.74 25.34 -10.88
C SER A 18 16.07 24.79 -9.62
N TRP A 19 15.02 23.96 -9.74
CA TRP A 19 14.36 23.36 -8.57
C TRP A 19 15.14 22.19 -7.97
N VAL A 20 15.89 21.44 -8.79
CA VAL A 20 16.75 20.34 -8.33
C VAL A 20 18.00 20.90 -7.64
N ILE A 21 18.58 21.98 -8.16
CA ILE A 21 19.74 22.65 -7.54
C ILE A 21 19.31 23.42 -6.27
N PHE A 22 18.11 24.01 -6.23
CA PHE A 22 17.54 24.63 -5.03
C PHE A 22 17.20 23.59 -3.92
N GLY A 23 16.78 22.38 -4.31
CA GLY A 23 16.57 21.27 -3.36
C GLY A 23 17.87 20.67 -2.80
N ILE A 24 18.93 20.59 -3.61
CA ILE A 24 20.24 20.10 -3.15
C ILE A 24 20.95 21.13 -2.26
N THR A 25 20.82 22.42 -2.56
CA THR A 25 21.43 23.50 -1.74
C THR A 25 20.71 23.71 -0.41
N LEU A 26 19.39 23.48 -0.31
CA LEU A 26 18.67 23.53 0.97
C LEU A 26 19.00 22.33 1.88
N SER A 27 19.35 21.17 1.29
CA SER A 27 19.78 19.98 2.03
C SER A 27 21.19 20.14 2.63
N SER A 28 22.05 20.94 2.01
CA SER A 28 23.40 21.23 2.52
C SER A 28 23.43 22.26 3.66
N ILE A 29 22.40 23.12 3.79
CA ILE A 29 22.33 24.13 4.86
C ILE A 29 21.97 23.51 6.22
N PHE A 30 21.32 22.34 6.24
CA PHE A 30 21.02 21.61 7.48
C PHE A 30 22.20 20.79 8.04
N LEU A 31 23.30 20.63 7.29
CA LEU A 31 24.49 19.89 7.73
C LEU A 31 25.45 20.73 8.60
N PHE A 32 25.21 22.03 8.76
CA PHE A 32 26.11 22.94 9.49
C PHE A 32 25.47 23.63 10.70
N LEU A 33 24.23 23.29 11.06
CA LEU A 33 23.68 23.76 12.32
C LEU A 33 24.25 22.88 13.45
N PRO A 34 25.00 23.45 14.41
CA PRO A 34 25.40 22.71 15.59
C PRO A 34 24.13 22.25 16.30
N VAL A 35 23.88 20.94 16.30
CA VAL A 35 22.90 20.35 17.20
C VAL A 35 23.52 20.46 18.57
N GLU A 36 22.94 21.27 19.45
CA GLU A 36 23.27 21.22 20.87
C GLU A 36 23.11 19.77 21.32
N THR A 37 24.22 19.10 21.61
CA THR A 37 24.22 17.80 22.26
C THR A 37 23.96 18.04 23.74
N ALA A 38 22.70 18.31 24.06
CA ALA A 38 22.23 18.19 25.42
C ALA A 38 22.27 16.70 25.78
N SER A 39 23.06 16.32 26.77
CA SER A 39 22.77 15.11 27.52
C SER A 39 21.40 15.33 28.17
N HIS A 40 20.34 14.82 27.54
CA HIS A 40 18.97 15.07 27.95
C HIS A 40 18.78 14.71 29.43
N PRO A 41 18.46 15.68 30.32
CA PRO A 41 18.16 15.43 31.73
C PRO A 41 17.07 14.37 31.92
N GLU A 42 16.23 14.14 30.90
CA GLU A 42 15.24 13.07 30.88
C GLU A 42 15.82 11.66 31.13
N TYR A 43 17.04 11.34 30.66
CA TYR A 43 17.66 10.03 30.91
C TYR A 43 18.04 9.84 32.38
N ALA A 44 18.41 10.91 33.08
CA ALA A 44 18.71 10.88 34.50
C ALA A 44 17.43 10.75 35.35
N ILE A 45 16.32 11.36 34.91
CA ILE A 45 15.02 11.30 35.61
C ILE A 45 14.36 9.92 35.45
N GLN A 46 14.58 9.19 34.36
CA GLN A 46 13.95 7.89 34.08
C GLN A 46 14.25 6.79 35.12
N THR A 47 15.40 6.84 35.78
CA THR A 47 15.78 5.81 36.76
C THR A 47 15.16 6.05 38.13
N ASN A 48 14.72 7.29 38.41
CA ASN A 48 14.30 7.76 39.73
C ASN A 48 15.31 7.38 40.84
N GLN A 49 16.60 7.28 40.49
CA GLN A 49 17.69 6.98 41.41
C GLN A 49 18.47 8.25 41.74
N PRO A 50 19.01 8.40 42.97
CA PRO A 50 19.92 9.49 43.28
C PRO A 50 21.21 9.36 42.47
N CYS A 51 21.92 10.47 42.24
CA CYS A 51 23.13 10.51 41.42
C CYS A 51 24.23 9.52 41.89
N GLU A 52 24.37 9.36 43.21
CA GLU A 52 25.26 8.36 43.84
C GLU A 52 24.94 6.90 43.46
N GLY A 53 23.73 6.62 42.97
CA GLY A 53 23.35 5.30 42.48
C GLY A 53 24.14 4.87 41.25
N CYS A 54 24.61 5.82 40.43
CA CYS A 54 25.36 5.56 39.20
C CYS A 54 26.78 6.16 39.19
N HIS A 55 27.02 7.22 39.97
CA HIS A 55 28.29 7.93 40.03
C HIS A 55 29.01 7.71 41.36
N ILE A 56 30.34 7.85 41.35
CA ILE A 56 31.13 7.87 42.60
C ILE A 56 30.90 9.19 43.36
N ASP A 57 30.73 10.30 42.63
CA ASP A 57 30.43 11.60 43.21
C ASP A 57 28.93 11.75 43.52
N PRO A 58 28.53 12.05 44.77
CA PRO A 58 27.14 12.32 45.14
C PRO A 58 26.52 13.52 44.40
N GLY A 59 27.33 14.48 43.96
CA GLY A 59 26.90 15.63 43.14
C GLY A 59 26.56 15.26 41.69
N GLY A 60 26.84 14.02 41.27
CA GLY A 60 26.64 13.55 39.90
C GLY A 60 27.75 13.99 38.94
N GLY A 61 27.76 13.38 37.74
CA GLY A 61 28.86 13.58 36.80
C GLY A 61 30.15 12.85 37.23
N GLY A 62 31.18 12.91 36.39
CA GLY A 62 32.45 12.21 36.66
C GLY A 62 32.38 10.68 36.50
N ILE A 63 33.24 9.95 37.22
CA ILE A 63 33.46 8.51 37.03
C ILE A 63 32.25 7.70 37.53
N LEU A 64 31.83 6.73 36.71
CA LEU A 64 30.75 5.80 37.06
C LEU A 64 31.22 4.77 38.10
N ASN A 65 30.32 4.41 39.02
CA ASN A 65 30.52 3.26 39.89
C ASN A 65 30.18 1.95 39.15
N SER A 66 30.31 0.78 39.79
CA SER A 66 30.04 -0.51 39.15
C SER A 66 28.59 -0.67 38.68
N THR A 67 27.63 -0.05 39.37
CA THR A 67 26.21 -0.02 39.01
C THR A 67 25.99 0.84 37.77
N GLY A 68 26.56 2.05 37.74
CA GLY A 68 26.51 2.94 36.58
C GLY A 68 27.19 2.34 35.35
N GLU A 69 28.31 1.66 35.54
CA GLU A 69 29.01 0.95 34.47
C GLU A 69 28.18 -0.23 33.93
N ALA A 70 27.52 -0.98 34.82
CA ALA A 70 26.61 -2.05 34.43
C ALA A 70 25.36 -1.51 33.71
N PHE A 71 24.82 -0.37 34.14
CA PHE A 71 23.71 0.33 33.45
C PHE A 71 24.11 0.76 32.04
N ARG A 72 25.29 1.40 31.90
CA ARG A 72 25.85 1.84 30.62
C ARG A 72 26.09 0.67 29.67
N THR A 73 26.77 -0.38 30.13
CA THR A 73 27.16 -1.54 29.29
C THR A 73 25.98 -2.47 28.96
N ARG A 74 24.90 -2.44 29.74
CA ARG A 74 23.69 -3.27 29.54
C ARG A 74 22.51 -2.51 28.95
N GLY A 75 22.78 -1.38 28.27
CA GLY A 75 21.81 -0.72 27.40
C GLY A 75 20.89 0.28 28.08
N HIS A 76 21.36 0.95 29.14
CA HIS A 76 20.71 2.08 29.80
C HIS A 76 19.27 1.79 30.25
N ARG A 77 19.01 0.57 30.77
CA ARG A 77 17.71 0.19 31.33
C ARG A 77 17.77 -0.06 32.82
N TRP A 78 16.74 0.41 33.50
CA TRP A 78 16.53 0.22 34.93
C TRP A 78 15.24 -0.58 35.18
N PRO A 79 15.23 -1.56 36.12
CA PRO A 79 16.36 -2.08 36.88
C PRO A 79 17.38 -2.80 35.97
N ILE A 80 18.66 -2.79 36.36
CA ILE A 80 19.74 -3.35 35.54
C ILE A 80 19.55 -4.86 35.42
N PRO A 81 19.40 -5.42 34.20
CA PRO A 81 19.24 -6.86 34.02
C PRO A 81 20.50 -7.62 34.45
N THR A 82 20.32 -8.84 34.95
CA THR A 82 21.45 -9.75 35.19
C THR A 82 22.20 -10.03 33.89
N ALA A 83 23.50 -10.35 33.96
CA ALA A 83 24.31 -10.58 32.76
C ALA A 83 23.71 -11.65 31.84
N ARG A 84 23.20 -12.75 32.42
CA ARG A 84 22.50 -13.81 31.68
C ARG A 84 21.23 -13.28 31.00
N ALA A 85 20.38 -12.56 31.73
CA ALA A 85 19.15 -12.00 31.17
C ALA A 85 19.43 -11.00 30.03
N TYR A 86 20.45 -10.16 30.19
CA TYR A 86 20.89 -9.22 29.16
C TYR A 86 21.37 -9.92 27.89
N ILE A 87 22.18 -10.97 27.99
CA ILE A 87 22.67 -11.74 26.83
C ILE A 87 21.48 -12.35 26.07
N TRP A 88 20.55 -13.00 26.77
CA TRP A 88 19.36 -13.58 26.15
C TRP A 88 18.49 -12.53 25.45
N GLN A 89 18.23 -11.41 26.13
CA GLN A 89 17.48 -10.31 25.56
C GLN A 89 18.16 -9.73 24.32
N ARG A 90 19.49 -9.57 24.34
CA ARG A 90 20.27 -9.07 23.22
C ARG A 90 20.24 -10.02 22.03
N CYS A 91 20.43 -11.32 22.25
CA CYS A 91 20.33 -12.32 21.19
C CYS A 91 18.92 -12.33 20.58
N LEU A 92 17.88 -12.31 21.42
CA LEU A 92 16.49 -12.27 20.95
C LEU A 92 16.20 -10.99 20.15
N GLN A 93 16.61 -9.82 20.63
CA GLN A 93 16.44 -8.55 19.92
C GLN A 93 17.17 -8.54 18.58
N LEU A 94 18.39 -9.11 18.51
CA LEU A 94 19.13 -9.22 17.27
C LEU A 94 18.41 -10.16 16.28
N THR A 95 17.94 -11.32 16.73
CA THR A 95 17.19 -12.25 15.89
C THR A 95 15.88 -11.64 15.39
N VAL A 96 15.10 -11.00 16.27
CA VAL A 96 13.84 -10.34 15.89
C VAL A 96 14.10 -9.15 14.96
N GLY A 97 15.16 -8.37 15.22
CA GLY A 97 15.59 -7.27 14.34
C GLY A 97 15.97 -7.76 12.94
N TRP A 98 16.72 -8.87 12.86
CA TRP A 98 17.07 -9.49 11.58
C TRP A 98 15.84 -9.99 10.84
N LEU A 99 14.91 -10.67 11.53
CA LEU A 99 13.64 -11.14 10.93
C LEU A 99 12.79 -9.98 10.42
N HIS A 100 12.70 -8.89 11.19
CA HIS A 100 11.98 -7.68 10.78
C HIS A 100 12.58 -7.08 9.50
N LEU A 101 13.91 -6.93 9.46
CA LEU A 101 14.61 -6.37 8.30
C LEU A 101 14.49 -7.27 7.07
N ALA A 102 14.67 -8.58 7.24
CA ALA A 102 14.53 -9.55 6.15
C ALA A 102 13.10 -9.52 5.56
N ALA A 103 12.08 -9.49 6.42
CA ALA A 103 10.70 -9.35 5.97
C ALA A 103 10.42 -7.99 5.30
N ALA A 104 11.03 -6.90 5.79
CA ALA A 104 10.90 -5.57 5.18
C ALA A 104 11.49 -5.53 3.77
N VAL A 105 12.69 -6.09 3.59
CA VAL A 105 13.37 -6.18 2.28
C VAL A 105 12.56 -7.03 1.31
N ALA A 106 12.12 -8.21 1.75
CA ALA A 106 11.26 -9.10 0.98
C ALA A 106 9.96 -8.41 0.53
N TRP A 107 9.29 -7.73 1.46
CA TRP A 107 8.01 -7.07 1.21
C TRP A 107 8.13 -5.84 0.30
N LEU A 108 9.12 -4.97 0.54
CA LEU A 108 9.42 -3.83 -0.33
C LEU A 108 9.85 -4.29 -1.72
N GLY A 109 10.66 -5.35 -1.80
CA GLY A 109 11.09 -5.96 -3.05
C GLY A 109 9.91 -6.46 -3.88
N ALA A 110 8.93 -7.13 -3.26
CA ALA A 110 7.71 -7.57 -3.94
C ALA A 110 6.87 -6.40 -4.48
N ILE A 111 6.74 -5.31 -3.73
CA ILE A 111 6.07 -4.10 -4.20
C ILE A 111 6.81 -3.52 -5.41
N LEU A 112 8.11 -3.34 -5.31
CA LEU A 112 8.92 -2.80 -6.42
C LEU A 112 8.86 -3.70 -7.66
N PHE A 113 8.94 -5.03 -7.48
CA PHE A 113 8.81 -5.99 -8.57
C PHE A 113 7.49 -5.82 -9.34
N ILE A 114 6.36 -5.72 -8.63
CA ILE A 114 5.05 -5.52 -9.26
C ILE A 114 4.99 -4.18 -10.01
N HIS A 115 5.59 -3.12 -9.48
CA HIS A 115 5.51 -1.79 -10.07
C HIS A 115 6.48 -1.58 -11.25
N LEU A 116 7.69 -2.13 -11.15
CA LEU A 116 8.76 -1.95 -12.15
C LEU A 116 8.68 -2.98 -13.28
N ILE A 117 8.35 -4.24 -12.96
CA ILE A 117 8.39 -5.35 -13.93
C ILE A 117 6.99 -5.73 -14.38
N LEU A 118 6.07 -6.01 -13.45
CA LEU A 118 4.77 -6.54 -13.82
C LEU A 118 3.81 -5.45 -14.34
N SER A 119 3.99 -4.19 -13.94
CA SER A 119 3.06 -3.06 -14.14
C SER A 119 1.64 -3.39 -13.64
N PRO A 120 1.08 -2.64 -12.67
CA PRO A 120 -0.26 -2.91 -12.12
C PRO A 120 -1.38 -2.88 -13.17
N ARG A 121 -1.12 -2.31 -14.35
CA ARG A 121 -2.07 -2.23 -15.48
C ARG A 121 -2.30 -3.58 -16.17
N THR A 122 -1.35 -4.50 -16.11
CA THR A 122 -1.40 -5.80 -16.81
C THR A 122 -2.08 -6.90 -15.99
N VAL A 123 -2.44 -6.61 -14.72
CA VAL A 123 -3.04 -7.59 -13.80
C VAL A 123 -4.50 -7.82 -14.15
N GLU A 124 -4.72 -8.59 -15.21
CA GLU A 124 -6.04 -8.99 -15.70
C GLU A 124 -6.54 -10.21 -14.91
N GLY A 125 -7.41 -9.96 -13.92
CA GLY A 125 -8.05 -10.99 -13.11
C GLY A 125 -7.59 -11.06 -11.65
N GLY A 126 -7.01 -9.99 -11.12
CA GLY A 126 -6.60 -9.89 -9.73
C GLY A 126 -5.25 -10.52 -9.43
N ILE A 127 -4.84 -10.45 -8.17
CA ILE A 127 -3.52 -10.90 -7.72
C ILE A 127 -3.53 -12.43 -7.56
N PRO A 128 -2.52 -13.15 -8.10
CA PRO A 128 -2.45 -14.59 -7.92
C PRO A 128 -2.25 -14.96 -6.45
N THR A 129 -2.74 -16.14 -6.07
CA THR A 129 -2.94 -16.50 -4.66
C THR A 129 -1.61 -16.64 -3.90
N LYS A 130 -0.54 -17.11 -4.57
CA LYS A 130 0.76 -17.35 -3.93
C LYS A 130 1.41 -16.04 -3.47
N GLU A 131 1.22 -14.99 -4.25
CA GLU A 131 1.73 -13.64 -4.06
C GLU A 131 0.98 -12.95 -2.91
N ILE A 132 -0.32 -13.21 -2.77
CA ILE A 132 -1.11 -12.80 -1.61
C ILE A 132 -0.59 -13.51 -0.35
N VAL A 133 -0.42 -14.83 -0.37
CA VAL A 133 0.09 -15.59 0.79
C VAL A 133 1.46 -15.08 1.21
N TYR A 134 2.37 -14.89 0.25
CA TYR A 134 3.69 -14.33 0.49
C TYR A 134 3.62 -12.94 1.16
N SER A 135 2.80 -12.04 0.61
CA SER A 135 2.64 -10.67 1.13
C SER A 135 2.11 -10.67 2.57
N TRP A 136 1.11 -11.49 2.88
CA TRP A 136 0.53 -11.58 4.22
C TRP A 136 1.48 -12.24 5.22
N ALA A 137 2.26 -13.24 4.82
CA ALA A 137 3.31 -13.81 5.65
C ALA A 137 4.33 -12.74 6.06
N CYS A 138 4.82 -11.93 5.11
CA CYS A 138 5.72 -10.82 5.40
C CYS A 138 5.08 -9.76 6.33
N ILE A 139 3.82 -9.39 6.09
CA ILE A 139 3.09 -8.43 6.92
C ILE A 139 2.98 -8.92 8.37
N ILE A 140 2.61 -10.19 8.59
CA ILE A 140 2.48 -10.76 9.94
C ILE A 140 3.82 -10.73 10.68
N ILE A 141 4.91 -11.10 9.99
CA ILE A 141 6.26 -11.02 10.56
C ILE A 141 6.59 -9.57 10.90
N LEU A 142 6.36 -8.63 9.98
CA LEU A 142 6.65 -7.21 10.20
C LEU A 142 5.88 -6.60 11.38
N VAL A 143 4.58 -6.91 11.49
CA VAL A 143 3.73 -6.42 12.59
C VAL A 143 4.19 -7.00 13.92
N SER A 144 4.32 -8.32 14.01
CA SER A 144 4.70 -8.98 15.27
C SER A 144 6.09 -8.57 15.75
N THR A 145 7.09 -8.60 14.86
CA THR A 145 8.45 -8.18 15.18
C THR A 145 8.55 -6.67 15.44
N GLY A 146 7.81 -5.85 14.70
CA GLY A 146 7.77 -4.40 14.89
C GLY A 146 7.18 -4.00 16.25
N ILE A 147 6.10 -4.63 16.67
CA ILE A 147 5.50 -4.45 18.00
C ILE A 147 6.52 -4.85 19.07
N TYR A 148 7.14 -6.02 18.94
CA TYR A 148 8.16 -6.47 19.90
C TYR A 148 9.32 -5.48 20.01
N LEU A 149 9.89 -5.04 18.88
CA LEU A 149 11.01 -4.10 18.88
C LEU A 149 10.62 -2.73 19.45
N SER A 150 9.37 -2.31 19.26
CA SER A 150 8.86 -1.06 19.82
C SER A 150 8.71 -1.13 21.34
N ILE A 151 8.08 -2.19 21.86
CA ILE A 151 7.96 -2.45 23.30
C ILE A 151 9.33 -2.68 23.92
N ALA A 152 10.22 -3.36 23.20
CA ALA A 152 11.58 -3.49 23.64
C ALA A 152 12.20 -2.10 23.76
N LYS A 153 12.09 -1.20 22.79
CA LYS A 153 12.84 0.07 22.83
C LYS A 153 12.26 1.13 23.78
N LEU A 154 10.94 1.16 23.98
CA LEU A 154 10.25 2.13 24.84
C LEU A 154 10.12 1.61 26.28
N ASN A 155 10.45 2.44 27.26
CA ASN A 155 10.23 2.07 28.67
C ASN A 155 8.82 2.47 29.16
N SER A 156 8.22 3.48 28.53
CA SER A 156 6.88 3.97 28.87
C SER A 156 6.09 4.42 27.62
N LEU A 157 4.76 4.44 27.72
CA LEU A 157 3.90 4.97 26.64
C LEU A 157 4.04 6.50 26.48
N ALA A 158 4.47 7.21 27.53
CA ALA A 158 4.71 8.65 27.47
C ALA A 158 5.88 9.00 26.53
N GLU A 159 6.86 8.10 26.36
CA GLU A 159 7.97 8.29 25.42
C GLU A 159 7.52 8.37 23.96
N LEU A 160 6.34 7.84 23.61
CA LEU A 160 5.80 7.91 22.26
C LEU A 160 5.54 9.35 21.80
N THR A 161 5.19 10.25 22.71
CA THR A 161 4.85 11.64 22.38
C THR A 161 5.82 12.66 22.94
N SER A 162 6.65 12.28 23.91
CA SER A 162 7.64 13.18 24.52
C SER A 162 9.04 13.09 23.90
N THR A 163 9.31 12.03 23.12
CA THR A 163 10.62 11.82 22.50
C THR A 163 10.53 11.89 20.99
N THR A 164 11.57 12.45 20.35
CA THR A 164 11.71 12.47 18.89
C THR A 164 11.68 11.07 18.27
N PHE A 165 12.25 10.08 18.99
CA PHE A 165 12.16 8.67 18.66
C PHE A 165 10.70 8.20 18.59
N GLY A 166 9.94 8.48 19.64
CA GLY A 166 8.54 8.10 19.77
C GLY A 166 7.68 8.72 18.68
N GLU A 167 7.89 10.01 18.40
CA GLU A 167 7.17 10.74 17.35
C GLU A 167 7.41 10.10 15.98
N ILE A 168 8.66 9.83 15.61
CA ILE A 168 9.00 9.16 14.34
C ILE A 168 8.39 7.75 14.29
N LEU A 169 8.45 7.01 15.40
CA LEU A 169 7.85 5.67 15.49
C LEU A 169 6.34 5.71 15.32
N LEU A 170 5.65 6.70 15.91
CA LEU A 170 4.21 6.91 15.75
C LEU A 170 3.86 7.20 14.29
N VAL A 171 4.53 8.16 13.66
CA VAL A 171 4.33 8.50 12.24
C VAL A 171 4.53 7.28 11.36
N LYS A 172 5.63 6.54 11.55
CA LYS A 172 5.93 5.30 10.81
C LYS A 172 4.82 4.26 10.98
N SER A 173 4.36 4.07 12.21
CA SER A 173 3.32 3.08 12.54
C SER A 173 1.97 3.47 11.95
N SER A 174 1.61 4.75 11.94
CA SER A 174 0.40 5.26 11.30
C SER A 174 0.43 5.08 9.78
N LEU A 175 1.55 5.38 9.13
CA LEU A 175 1.73 5.13 7.68
C LEU A 175 1.61 3.64 7.36
N PHE A 176 2.24 2.78 8.17
CA PHE A 176 2.15 1.32 7.99
C PHE A 176 0.72 0.81 8.20
N LEU A 177 -0.02 1.34 9.18
CA LEU A 177 -1.41 0.98 9.40
C LEU A 177 -2.31 1.39 8.22
N LEU A 178 -2.14 2.59 7.67
CA LEU A 178 -2.87 3.03 6.48
C LEU A 178 -2.62 2.09 5.29
N MET A 179 -1.37 1.71 5.11
CA MET A 179 -0.94 0.77 4.08
C MET A 179 -1.52 -0.64 4.28
N LEU A 180 -1.63 -1.10 5.54
CA LEU A 180 -2.27 -2.36 5.90
C LEU A 180 -3.78 -2.34 5.64
N CYS A 181 -4.47 -1.23 5.96
CA CYS A 181 -5.88 -1.04 5.62
C CYS A 181 -6.11 -1.07 4.10
N SER A 182 -5.28 -0.37 3.33
CA SER A 182 -5.29 -0.40 1.87
C SER A 182 -5.04 -1.82 1.33
N ALA A 183 -4.03 -2.54 1.84
CA ALA A 183 -3.74 -3.92 1.44
C ALA A 183 -4.89 -4.88 1.76
N SER A 184 -5.57 -4.68 2.90
CA SER A 184 -6.76 -5.45 3.29
C SER A 184 -7.94 -5.17 2.35
N LEU A 185 -8.20 -3.90 2.03
CA LEU A 185 -9.22 -3.51 1.05
C LEU A 185 -8.94 -4.15 -0.32
N VAL A 186 -7.68 -4.10 -0.78
CA VAL A 186 -7.28 -4.73 -2.03
C VAL A 186 -7.48 -6.25 -1.97
N THR A 187 -7.03 -6.92 -0.91
CA THR A 187 -7.05 -8.38 -0.80
C THR A 187 -8.46 -8.94 -0.67
N PHE A 188 -9.29 -8.33 0.17
CA PHE A 188 -10.58 -8.90 0.57
C PHE A 188 -11.77 -8.33 -0.20
N VAL A 189 -11.66 -7.11 -0.73
CA VAL A 189 -12.77 -6.45 -1.46
C VAL A 189 -12.48 -6.39 -2.94
N ILE A 190 -11.35 -5.80 -3.33
CA ILE A 190 -11.08 -5.52 -4.76
C ILE A 190 -10.67 -6.78 -5.51
N ASN A 191 -9.77 -7.59 -4.95
CA ASN A 191 -9.25 -8.78 -5.63
C ASN A 191 -10.35 -9.82 -5.94
N PRO A 192 -11.29 -10.16 -5.04
CA PRO A 192 -12.41 -11.03 -5.39
C PRO A 192 -13.30 -10.44 -6.49
N ARG A 193 -13.48 -9.11 -6.52
CA ARG A 193 -14.26 -8.43 -7.57
C ARG A 193 -13.55 -8.50 -8.93
N LEU A 194 -12.22 -8.29 -8.95
CA LEU A 194 -11.40 -8.45 -10.16
C LEU A 194 -11.38 -9.92 -10.65
N LYS A 195 -11.35 -10.89 -9.74
CA LYS A 195 -11.42 -12.32 -10.07
C LYS A 195 -12.79 -12.73 -10.61
N ARG A 196 -13.90 -12.24 -10.03
CA ARG A 196 -15.26 -12.50 -10.54
C ARG A 196 -15.47 -11.94 -11.93
N TYR A 197 -14.89 -10.77 -12.22
CA TYR A 197 -14.87 -10.24 -13.57
C TYR A 197 -14.25 -11.25 -14.55
N LYS A 198 -13.09 -11.86 -14.25
CA LYS A 198 -12.50 -12.92 -15.09
C LYS A 198 -13.22 -14.28 -15.00
N GLY A 199 -13.87 -14.57 -13.87
CA GLY A 199 -14.52 -15.83 -13.53
C GLY A 199 -15.90 -16.06 -14.16
N GLY A 200 -16.52 -15.04 -14.75
CA GLY A 200 -17.54 -15.27 -15.76
C GLY A 200 -16.85 -15.89 -16.98
N GLN A 201 -17.18 -17.15 -17.27
CA GLN A 201 -16.72 -18.06 -18.35
C GLN A 201 -15.47 -17.64 -19.16
N PRO A 202 -14.45 -18.51 -19.31
CA PRO A 202 -13.28 -18.20 -20.14
C PRO A 202 -13.75 -17.69 -21.51
N LEU A 203 -13.22 -16.53 -21.91
CA LEU A 203 -13.55 -15.90 -23.18
C LEU A 203 -13.31 -16.94 -24.27
N GLN A 204 -14.39 -17.41 -24.93
CA GLN A 204 -14.23 -18.34 -26.04
C GLN A 204 -13.33 -17.67 -27.10
N PRO A 205 -12.43 -18.42 -27.76
CA PRO A 205 -11.42 -17.85 -28.66
C PRO A 205 -11.99 -17.12 -29.89
N VAL A 206 -13.32 -17.10 -30.05
CA VAL A 206 -14.04 -16.33 -31.07
C VAL A 206 -15.10 -15.47 -30.38
N GLN A 207 -14.72 -14.31 -29.85
CA GLN A 207 -15.69 -13.35 -29.33
C GLN A 207 -16.10 -12.37 -30.42
N LYS A 208 -17.40 -12.33 -30.69
CA LYS A 208 -17.98 -11.30 -31.54
C LYS A 208 -17.78 -9.95 -30.87
N ILE A 209 -17.21 -9.00 -31.61
CA ILE A 209 -17.11 -7.62 -31.17
C ILE A 209 -18.44 -6.96 -31.49
N PHE A 210 -19.11 -6.40 -30.48
CA PHE A 210 -20.35 -5.65 -30.63
C PHE A 210 -20.04 -4.15 -30.56
N THR A 211 -20.69 -3.34 -31.39
CA THR A 211 -20.80 -1.89 -31.13
C THR A 211 -22.03 -1.62 -30.25
N LEU A 212 -22.17 -0.40 -29.73
CA LEU A 212 -23.37 -0.01 -28.98
C LEU A 212 -24.62 -0.11 -29.86
N GLU A 213 -24.51 0.35 -31.10
CA GLU A 213 -25.61 0.30 -32.09
C GLU A 213 -25.97 -1.14 -32.43
N GLU A 214 -24.97 -2.02 -32.58
CA GLU A 214 -25.23 -3.44 -32.83
C GLU A 214 -25.91 -4.08 -31.61
N LEU A 215 -25.46 -3.75 -30.39
CA LEU A 215 -26.02 -4.29 -29.16
C LEU A 215 -27.50 -3.90 -29.00
N GLU A 216 -27.89 -2.68 -29.34
CA GLU A 216 -29.29 -2.19 -29.25
C GLU A 216 -30.27 -3.06 -30.06
N THR A 217 -29.81 -3.69 -31.14
CA THR A 217 -30.65 -4.59 -31.94
C THR A 217 -31.02 -5.89 -31.21
N PHE A 218 -30.31 -6.24 -30.14
CA PHE A 218 -30.53 -7.41 -29.29
C PHE A 218 -31.32 -7.07 -28.01
N ALA A 219 -32.28 -6.16 -28.14
CA ALA A 219 -33.20 -5.77 -27.07
C ALA A 219 -34.37 -6.77 -26.86
N GLY A 220 -34.31 -8.00 -27.37
CA GLY A 220 -35.39 -8.99 -27.26
C GLY A 220 -36.63 -8.72 -28.12
N LYS A 221 -36.52 -7.81 -29.09
CA LYS A 221 -37.58 -7.50 -30.07
C LYS A 221 -37.37 -8.34 -31.34
N GLU A 222 -38.46 -8.63 -32.06
CA GLU A 222 -38.43 -9.32 -33.36
C GLU A 222 -37.78 -10.73 -33.34
N GLY A 223 -37.82 -11.43 -32.20
CA GLY A 223 -37.24 -12.77 -32.07
C GLY A 223 -35.70 -12.79 -32.01
N LYS A 224 -35.05 -11.62 -31.92
CA LYS A 224 -33.61 -11.51 -31.67
C LYS A 224 -33.30 -11.79 -30.20
N GLY A 225 -32.07 -12.22 -29.93
CA GLY A 225 -31.60 -12.52 -28.57
C GLY A 225 -31.73 -11.31 -27.62
N ILE A 226 -31.74 -11.59 -26.32
CA ILE A 226 -31.82 -10.58 -25.25
C ILE A 226 -30.43 -10.40 -24.67
N TYR A 227 -29.68 -9.43 -25.17
CA TYR A 227 -28.28 -9.22 -24.77
C TYR A 227 -28.12 -7.97 -23.94
N VAL A 228 -27.21 -7.99 -22.98
CA VAL A 228 -26.81 -6.80 -22.22
C VAL A 228 -25.30 -6.74 -22.16
N ALA A 229 -24.75 -5.53 -22.25
CA ALA A 229 -23.36 -5.32 -21.89
C ALA A 229 -23.27 -5.00 -20.40
N VAL A 230 -22.37 -5.66 -19.70
CA VAL A 230 -22.02 -5.33 -18.32
C VAL A 230 -20.51 -5.27 -18.27
N TRP A 231 -19.99 -4.09 -17.97
CA TRP A 231 -18.56 -3.87 -17.85
C TRP A 231 -17.83 -4.31 -19.13
N GLY A 232 -18.36 -3.93 -20.30
CA GLY A 232 -17.75 -4.23 -21.60
C GLY A 232 -17.90 -5.68 -22.08
N ARG A 233 -18.53 -6.58 -21.30
CA ARG A 233 -18.83 -7.96 -21.73
C ARG A 233 -20.29 -8.08 -22.11
N VAL A 234 -20.57 -8.75 -23.22
CA VAL A 234 -21.93 -8.98 -23.70
C VAL A 234 -22.42 -10.34 -23.21
N TYR A 235 -23.49 -10.33 -22.41
CA TYR A 235 -24.13 -11.51 -21.83
C TYR A 235 -25.41 -11.84 -22.60
N ASP A 236 -25.64 -13.13 -22.87
CA ASP A 236 -26.90 -13.61 -23.42
C ASP A 236 -27.88 -13.96 -22.30
N LEU A 237 -28.90 -13.11 -22.10
CA LEU A 237 -29.96 -13.29 -21.11
C LEU A 237 -31.23 -13.90 -21.70
N SER A 238 -31.20 -14.42 -22.94
CA SER A 238 -32.38 -14.96 -23.63
C SER A 238 -33.07 -16.10 -22.86
N GLN A 239 -32.30 -16.86 -22.07
CA GLN A 239 -32.80 -17.95 -21.24
C GLN A 239 -33.31 -17.48 -19.86
N SER A 240 -33.22 -16.18 -19.55
CA SER A 240 -33.61 -15.63 -18.26
C SER A 240 -35.11 -15.42 -18.16
N ARG A 241 -35.74 -16.01 -17.14
CA ARG A 241 -37.18 -15.82 -16.87
C ARG A 241 -37.53 -14.36 -16.56
N LEU A 242 -36.56 -13.59 -16.06
CA LEU A 242 -36.74 -12.20 -15.62
C LEU A 242 -36.48 -11.16 -16.71
N TRP A 243 -36.07 -11.60 -17.91
CA TRP A 243 -35.73 -10.74 -19.05
C TRP A 243 -36.50 -11.09 -20.33
N LYS A 244 -37.55 -11.93 -20.26
CA LYS A 244 -38.29 -12.46 -21.43
C LYS A 244 -38.77 -11.41 -22.42
N THR A 245 -39.08 -10.20 -21.95
CA THR A 245 -39.58 -9.09 -22.78
C THR A 245 -38.48 -8.13 -23.22
N GLY A 246 -37.21 -8.45 -22.95
CA GLY A 246 -36.09 -7.52 -23.11
C GLY A 246 -36.04 -6.42 -22.05
N ALA A 247 -36.87 -6.47 -21.01
CA ALA A 247 -36.85 -5.51 -19.92
C ALA A 247 -36.86 -6.21 -18.56
N HIS A 248 -36.10 -5.67 -17.62
CA HIS A 248 -36.03 -6.12 -16.24
C HIS A 248 -36.60 -5.07 -15.30
N MET A 249 -37.61 -5.45 -14.53
CA MET A 249 -38.31 -4.60 -13.56
C MET A 249 -38.81 -3.26 -14.14
N GLN A 250 -39.07 -3.21 -15.45
CA GLN A 250 -39.46 -1.99 -16.19
C GLN A 250 -38.47 -0.80 -16.05
N ARG A 251 -37.24 -1.05 -15.61
CA ARG A 251 -36.21 -0.02 -15.39
C ARG A 251 -34.96 -0.24 -16.21
N HIS A 252 -34.68 -1.47 -16.58
CA HIS A 252 -33.48 -1.83 -17.32
C HIS A 252 -33.86 -2.55 -18.59
N GLU A 253 -33.33 -2.07 -19.71
CA GLU A 253 -33.63 -2.61 -21.03
C GLU A 253 -32.42 -3.37 -21.56
N ALA A 254 -32.70 -4.44 -22.29
CA ALA A 254 -31.72 -5.16 -23.08
C ALA A 254 -31.25 -4.28 -24.25
N GLY A 255 -30.12 -4.64 -24.82
CA GLY A 255 -29.44 -3.88 -25.86
C GLY A 255 -28.60 -2.70 -25.34
N LYS A 256 -28.40 -2.59 -24.02
CA LYS A 256 -27.66 -1.49 -23.38
C LYS A 256 -26.49 -1.97 -22.55
N GLU A 257 -25.59 -1.05 -22.24
CA GLU A 257 -24.62 -1.20 -21.16
C GLU A 257 -25.30 -0.90 -19.82
N LEU A 258 -25.22 -1.84 -18.88
CA LEU A 258 -25.90 -1.79 -17.58
C LEU A 258 -24.94 -1.92 -16.38
N GLY A 259 -23.63 -1.79 -16.56
CA GLY A 259 -22.63 -1.89 -15.51
C GLY A 259 -22.86 -0.91 -14.36
N GLU A 260 -23.12 0.36 -14.66
CA GLU A 260 -23.43 1.37 -13.63
C GLU A 260 -24.77 1.09 -12.94
N ALA A 261 -25.79 0.72 -13.72
CA ALA A 261 -27.11 0.36 -13.18
C ALA A 261 -27.03 -0.87 -12.25
N LEU A 262 -26.11 -1.79 -12.52
CA LEU A 262 -25.90 -3.00 -11.73
C LEU A 262 -25.32 -2.71 -10.34
N VAL A 263 -24.56 -1.62 -10.18
CA VAL A 263 -24.04 -1.18 -8.87
C VAL A 263 -25.18 -0.86 -7.90
N GLN A 264 -26.29 -0.34 -8.42
CA GLN A 264 -27.47 0.02 -7.65
C GLN A 264 -28.45 -1.15 -7.45
N SER A 265 -28.13 -2.34 -7.99
CA SER A 265 -29.02 -3.50 -7.92
C SER A 265 -28.96 -4.22 -6.56
N PRO A 266 -30.08 -4.80 -6.08
CA PRO A 266 -30.12 -5.52 -4.80
C PRO A 266 -29.38 -6.88 -4.82
N HIS A 267 -28.96 -7.36 -5.99
CA HIS A 267 -28.35 -8.68 -6.18
C HIS A 267 -26.92 -8.64 -6.75
N GLY A 268 -26.45 -7.48 -7.21
CA GLY A 268 -25.16 -7.33 -7.89
C GLY A 268 -25.02 -8.27 -9.09
N GLU A 269 -23.79 -8.67 -9.39
CA GLU A 269 -23.43 -9.40 -10.62
C GLU A 269 -23.67 -10.93 -10.53
N LYS A 270 -23.91 -11.48 -9.33
CA LYS A 270 -24.03 -12.92 -9.11
C LYS A 270 -25.01 -13.64 -10.07
N PRO A 271 -26.19 -13.06 -10.41
CA PRO A 271 -27.09 -13.71 -11.36
C PRO A 271 -26.51 -13.86 -12.77
N LEU A 272 -25.60 -12.96 -13.18
CA LEU A 272 -24.98 -12.96 -14.51
C LEU A 272 -24.02 -14.13 -14.72
N GLU A 273 -23.45 -14.68 -13.65
CA GLU A 273 -22.53 -15.83 -13.71
C GLU A 273 -23.18 -17.09 -14.33
N LYS A 274 -24.52 -17.15 -14.38
CA LYS A 274 -25.29 -18.26 -14.95
C LYS A 274 -25.49 -18.15 -16.46
N PHE A 275 -25.17 -17.00 -17.05
CA PHE A 275 -25.44 -16.70 -18.46
C PHE A 275 -24.15 -16.69 -19.27
N PRO A 276 -24.19 -17.15 -20.54
CA PRO A 276 -23.00 -17.22 -21.37
C PRO A 276 -22.56 -15.83 -21.82
N ILE A 277 -21.23 -15.65 -21.90
CA ILE A 277 -20.60 -14.45 -22.46
C ILE A 277 -20.38 -14.69 -23.95
N ILE A 278 -21.00 -13.87 -24.79
CA ILE A 278 -21.02 -14.04 -26.25
C ILE A 278 -20.13 -13.05 -27.00
N GLY A 279 -19.58 -12.04 -26.30
CA GLY A 279 -18.71 -11.06 -26.93
C GLY A 279 -18.25 -9.93 -26.01
N VAL A 280 -17.64 -8.92 -26.62
CA VAL A 280 -17.17 -7.69 -25.97
C VAL A 280 -17.74 -6.47 -26.69
N LEU A 281 -18.12 -5.46 -25.91
CA LEU A 281 -18.60 -4.18 -26.42
C LEU A 281 -17.40 -3.30 -26.77
N THR A 282 -17.26 -2.87 -28.03
CA THR A 282 -16.26 -1.86 -28.44
C THR A 282 -16.86 -0.47 -28.28
N SER A 283 -16.12 0.43 -27.62
CA SER A 283 -16.51 1.83 -27.53
C SER A 283 -16.24 2.50 -28.89
N ILE A 284 -17.14 3.38 -29.33
CA ILE A 284 -17.10 4.11 -30.62
C ILE A 284 -15.78 4.91 -30.80
N THR A 285 -14.99 5.09 -29.74
CA THR A 285 -13.69 5.76 -29.75
C THR A 285 -12.51 4.85 -30.15
N GLY A 286 -12.64 3.93 -31.12
CA GLY A 286 -11.51 3.20 -31.73
C GLY A 286 -10.61 2.37 -30.81
N ALA A 287 -10.87 2.37 -29.51
CA ALA A 287 -10.29 1.52 -28.50
C ALA A 287 -11.42 0.61 -28.08
N ALA A 288 -11.29 -0.69 -28.39
CA ALA A 288 -11.90 -1.71 -27.56
C ALA A 288 -11.68 -1.26 -26.10
N PRO A 289 -12.71 -1.22 -25.23
CA PRO A 289 -12.50 -0.94 -23.84
C PRO A 289 -11.62 -2.09 -23.35
N GLY A 290 -10.30 -1.85 -23.36
CA GLY A 290 -9.38 -2.67 -22.62
C GLY A 290 -9.90 -2.70 -21.18
N PRO A 291 -9.52 -3.72 -20.41
CA PRO A 291 -9.99 -3.87 -19.03
C PRO A 291 -9.92 -2.58 -18.19
N GLY A 292 -9.08 -1.60 -18.55
CA GLY A 292 -8.90 -0.31 -17.88
C GLY A 292 -10.08 0.66 -17.70
N ASN A 293 -11.33 0.36 -18.07
CA ASN A 293 -12.47 1.25 -17.79
C ASN A 293 -13.33 0.89 -16.57
N PHE A 294 -12.94 -0.10 -15.76
CA PHE A 294 -13.66 -0.44 -14.54
C PHE A 294 -13.30 0.47 -13.36
N PRO A 295 -14.27 0.93 -12.55
CA PRO A 295 -14.01 1.74 -11.36
C PRO A 295 -13.06 1.02 -10.39
N TYR A 296 -13.19 -0.31 -10.25
CA TYR A 296 -12.32 -1.12 -9.40
C TYR A 296 -10.88 -1.25 -9.91
N GLN A 297 -10.64 -1.19 -11.23
CA GLN A 297 -9.28 -1.22 -11.77
C GLN A 297 -8.58 0.13 -11.62
N LYS A 298 -9.30 1.24 -11.83
CA LYS A 298 -8.80 2.59 -11.54
C LYS A 298 -8.49 2.72 -10.05
N LEU A 299 -9.39 2.25 -9.18
CA LEU A 299 -9.17 2.22 -7.73
C LEU A 299 -7.97 1.34 -7.35
N PHE A 300 -7.85 0.14 -7.93
CA PHE A 300 -6.70 -0.74 -7.70
C PHE A 300 -5.38 -0.05 -8.07
N LEU A 301 -5.33 0.63 -9.21
CA LEU A 301 -4.15 1.35 -9.67
C LEU A 301 -3.78 2.49 -8.71
N VAL A 302 -4.76 3.28 -8.28
CA VAL A 302 -4.56 4.36 -7.30
C VAL A 302 -4.03 3.79 -5.98
N LEU A 303 -4.62 2.72 -5.47
CA LEU A 303 -4.19 2.09 -4.21
C LEU A 303 -2.79 1.47 -4.32
N ALA A 304 -2.45 0.87 -5.48
CA ALA A 304 -1.13 0.29 -5.71
C ALA A 304 -0.03 1.37 -5.62
N TYR A 305 -0.16 2.47 -6.38
CA TYR A 305 0.81 3.57 -6.33
C TYR A 305 0.78 4.32 -5.00
N SER A 306 -0.37 4.45 -4.36
CA SER A 306 -0.47 5.03 -3.00
C SER A 306 0.30 4.18 -2.00
N ASN A 307 0.20 2.85 -2.08
CA ASN A 307 0.98 1.95 -1.21
C ASN A 307 2.48 2.02 -1.50
N LEU A 308 2.91 2.17 -2.76
CA LEU A 308 4.31 2.40 -3.09
C LEU A 308 4.82 3.70 -2.45
N LEU A 309 4.05 4.79 -2.54
CA LEU A 309 4.41 6.06 -1.89
C LEU A 309 4.49 5.90 -0.36
N LEU A 310 3.51 5.24 0.26
CA LEU A 310 3.53 4.97 1.71
C LEU A 310 4.75 4.15 2.11
N ALA A 311 5.10 3.12 1.34
CA ALA A 311 6.28 2.30 1.61
C ALA A 311 7.58 3.12 1.55
N LEU A 312 7.72 4.00 0.55
CA LEU A 312 8.88 4.89 0.44
C LEU A 312 8.90 5.93 1.59
N SER A 313 7.76 6.48 1.98
CA SER A 313 7.65 7.38 3.13
C SER A 313 8.04 6.70 4.45
N ILE A 314 7.70 5.42 4.64
CA ILE A 314 8.12 4.63 5.80
C ILE A 314 9.64 4.47 5.82
N VAL A 315 10.26 4.17 4.68
CA VAL A 315 11.73 4.09 4.55
C VAL A 315 12.36 5.45 4.85
N PHE A 316 11.76 6.54 4.38
CA PHE A 316 12.21 7.89 4.70
C PHE A 316 12.13 8.20 6.21
N CYS A 317 11.05 7.82 6.91
CA CYS A 317 10.99 7.92 8.37
C CYS A 317 12.15 7.18 9.06
N VAL A 318 12.52 6.00 8.56
CA VAL A 318 13.68 5.24 9.08
C VAL A 318 15.01 5.95 8.78
N ALA A 319 15.13 6.63 7.65
CA ALA A 319 16.31 7.42 7.32
C ALA A 319 16.45 8.68 8.19
N LEU A 320 15.33 9.24 8.66
CA LEU A 320 15.29 10.37 9.60
C LEU A 320 15.58 9.96 11.05
N TRP A 321 15.65 8.66 11.32
CA TRP A 321 16.05 8.17 12.63
C TRP A 321 17.47 8.65 12.89
N ARG A 322 17.64 9.49 13.91
CA ARG A 322 18.98 9.86 14.41
C ARG A 322 19.56 8.60 15.05
N TRP A 323 20.34 7.87 14.27
CA TRP A 323 21.04 6.64 14.67
C TRP A 323 22.12 6.93 15.70
#